data_AF-A0A6J2TAL1-F1
#
_entry.id   AF-A0A6J2TAL1-F1
#
_cell.length_a   1.000
_cell.length_b   1.000
_cell.length_c   1.000
_cell.angle_alpha   90.00
_cell.angle_beta   90.00
_cell.angle_gamma   90.00
#
_symmetry.space_group_name_H-M   'P 1'
#
loop_
_entity.id
_entity.type
_entity.pdbx_description
1 polymer ?
#
loop_
_entity_poly.entity_id
_entity_poly.type
_entity_poly.pdbx_seq_one_letter_code
_entity_poly.pdbx_strand_id
1 'polypeptide(L)'
;MRNMSLELLLSPFLFAVLLSSAHARIGYFWHITDLHLDTIYSMEGDARKSCWQLPRSGGASNGMSVAAASSPETPGAFGDYHCDSPWSLIESAVKTMKAKQGDNVEFVLWTGDALSHSAQPLSELKQHEILRNITELLGRSFSSQFIFPVLGHEDGTPHKYKQMGELWRHWLPSEALLTFEQGGYYSIEQTKSRLRIVALNTNFMRHDPKVPQANGNGIRWPAEYYTEPRASSSAQVPDEDLQQAEQQWLWLEEVLTKSRNKQETVYIVGHMPPGADERHLGPQHNGQLTFTERNNKRYLELVRKYASVIQGQFFGHLHSDTFRIVYDEHGTPISWLMIAPSIAPRKSGIGSNNPALRLYKFDTGNGQVVDYTQYWMDLPLANRANEPLWLPEYNLTHYYALNDISAIALHNFAERFTGSDTSWFSRYYRANAVRHQSGSPCLGLCMLNHYCAITRLDYDEFRQCLETEQLSLHSHAAIAALSSCCALFSLCVALSFVCCWHYTLPWMLHMLDTSATTTTTTTATTTSTPTATATNMDYDGQCEVAPTEPNAGFITAIPGLLLPAPNMRMGVRSRRQRMSQLANL
;
A
#
# COMPACT_ATOMS: atom_id res chain seq x y z
N MET A 1 53.98 -21.86 -64.33
CA MET A 1 54.60 -21.22 -63.14
C MET A 1 53.89 -19.87 -62.98
N ARG A 2 52.72 -19.75 -62.34
CA ARG A 2 52.43 -19.78 -60.89
C ARG A 2 53.49 -19.03 -60.07
N ASN A 3 53.21 -17.80 -59.66
CA ASN A 3 52.65 -17.53 -58.32
C ASN A 3 52.30 -16.05 -58.13
N MET A 4 51.08 -15.84 -57.63
CA MET A 4 50.60 -14.61 -57.02
C MET A 4 51.16 -14.46 -55.59
N SER A 5 51.00 -13.24 -55.07
CA SER A 5 50.87 -12.85 -53.66
C SER A 5 52.18 -12.54 -52.93
N LEU A 6 52.25 -11.35 -52.30
CA LEU A 6 52.09 -11.21 -50.84
C LEU A 6 52.70 -9.88 -50.34
N GLU A 7 52.01 -8.74 -50.44
CA GLU A 7 52.27 -7.58 -49.55
C GLU A 7 51.00 -6.74 -49.38
N LEU A 8 50.05 -7.26 -48.59
CA LEU A 8 49.01 -6.44 -47.94
C LEU A 8 48.50 -7.19 -46.70
N LEU A 9 49.34 -7.25 -45.67
CA LEU A 9 48.97 -7.73 -44.33
C LEU A 9 49.46 -6.74 -43.27
N LEU A 10 49.00 -5.49 -43.37
CA LEU A 10 48.93 -4.61 -42.21
C LEU A 10 47.64 -4.93 -41.45
N SER A 11 47.76 -5.93 -40.58
CA SER A 11 47.08 -6.13 -39.30
C SER A 11 45.61 -5.66 -39.17
N PRO A 12 44.62 -6.58 -39.19
CA PRO A 12 43.30 -6.33 -38.61
C PRO A 12 43.31 -6.32 -37.07
N PHE A 13 44.47 -6.53 -36.43
CA PHE A 13 44.58 -6.60 -34.97
C PHE A 13 44.62 -5.22 -34.30
N LEU A 14 44.91 -4.13 -35.02
CA LEU A 14 44.92 -2.79 -34.42
C LEU A 14 43.54 -2.12 -34.37
N PHE A 15 42.55 -2.60 -35.14
CA PHE A 15 41.19 -2.04 -35.11
C PHE A 15 40.28 -2.70 -34.05
N ALA A 16 40.71 -3.82 -33.46
CA ALA A 16 39.94 -4.54 -32.44
C ALA A 16 40.15 -4.02 -31.00
N VAL A 17 41.10 -3.11 -30.77
CA VAL A 17 41.45 -2.63 -29.41
C VAL A 17 40.85 -1.25 -29.07
N LEU A 18 40.08 -0.65 -29.99
CA LEU A 18 39.35 0.61 -29.76
C LEU A 18 37.83 0.46 -29.79
N LEU A 19 37.31 -0.75 -29.66
CA LEU A 19 35.98 -0.93 -29.08
C LEU A 19 36.15 -0.72 -27.58
N SER A 20 35.99 0.54 -27.15
CA SER A 20 35.66 0.85 -25.77
C SER A 20 34.40 0.05 -25.42
N SER A 21 34.58 -1.15 -24.90
CA SER A 21 33.59 -1.77 -24.05
C SER A 21 33.43 -0.80 -22.88
N ALA A 22 32.43 0.07 -22.99
CA ALA A 22 31.87 0.72 -21.82
C ALA A 22 31.43 -0.43 -20.92
N HIS A 23 32.32 -0.85 -20.02
CA HIS A 23 32.06 -1.92 -19.08
C HIS A 23 30.84 -1.45 -18.30
N ALA A 24 29.72 -2.17 -18.43
CA ALA A 24 28.56 -1.97 -17.59
C ALA A 24 29.01 -1.92 -16.14
N ARG A 25 28.70 -0.82 -15.45
CA ARG A 25 29.00 -0.64 -14.03
C ARG A 25 27.69 -0.66 -13.25
N ILE A 26 27.79 -1.02 -11.99
CA ILE A 26 26.69 -0.84 -11.06
C ILE A 26 26.60 0.65 -10.73
N GLY A 27 25.44 1.23 -11.05
CA GLY A 27 25.04 2.57 -10.64
C GLY A 27 24.00 2.51 -9.53
N TYR A 28 23.76 3.67 -8.91
CA TYR A 28 22.75 3.84 -7.88
C TYR A 28 21.91 5.07 -8.17
N PHE A 29 20.62 5.03 -7.84
CA PHE A 29 19.76 6.20 -7.84
C PHE A 29 18.78 6.17 -6.68
N TRP A 30 18.50 7.34 -6.11
CA TRP A 30 17.46 7.46 -5.09
C TRP A 30 16.08 7.61 -5.74
N HIS A 31 15.06 7.10 -5.09
CA HIS A 31 13.66 7.40 -5.35
C HIS A 31 13.01 7.86 -4.06
N ILE A 32 12.53 9.11 -4.07
CA ILE A 32 11.76 9.73 -2.98
C ILE A 32 10.43 10.23 -3.51
N THR A 33 9.43 10.27 -2.66
CA THR A 33 8.07 10.64 -3.04
C THR A 33 7.26 11.07 -1.83
N ASP A 34 6.16 11.80 -2.06
CA ASP A 34 5.13 12.09 -1.07
C ASP A 34 5.73 12.67 0.22
N LEU A 35 6.36 13.82 0.05
CA LEU A 35 7.02 14.57 1.13
C LEU A 35 5.97 15.19 2.04
N HIS A 36 4.91 15.74 1.46
CA HIS A 36 3.84 16.50 2.13
C HIS A 36 4.36 17.38 3.26
N LEU A 37 5.08 18.47 2.92
CA LEU A 37 5.56 19.40 3.94
C LEU A 37 4.37 20.12 4.57
N ASP A 38 4.18 19.91 5.87
CA ASP A 38 3.27 20.67 6.69
C ASP A 38 4.01 21.83 7.38
N THR A 39 3.86 23.03 6.84
CA THR A 39 4.49 24.24 7.40
C THR A 39 3.87 24.73 8.71
N ILE A 40 2.72 24.18 9.11
CA ILE A 40 2.02 24.56 10.35
C ILE A 40 2.06 23.44 11.42
N TYR A 41 2.83 22.38 11.16
CA TYR A 41 3.11 21.34 12.15
C TYR A 41 3.70 21.93 13.44
N SER A 42 3.19 21.50 14.60
CA SER A 42 3.70 21.88 15.92
C SER A 42 3.69 20.68 16.87
N MET A 43 4.75 20.54 17.67
CA MET A 43 4.82 19.54 18.74
C MET A 43 3.85 19.83 19.88
N GLU A 44 3.38 21.07 19.99
CA GLU A 44 2.33 21.51 20.90
C GLU A 44 0.91 21.40 20.27
N GLY A 45 0.82 20.87 19.05
CA GLY A 45 -0.42 20.66 18.32
C GLY A 45 -1.22 19.45 18.79
N ASP A 46 -2.43 19.29 18.26
CA ASP A 46 -3.28 18.11 18.51
C ASP A 46 -3.15 17.13 17.36
N ALA A 47 -2.65 15.91 17.61
CA ALA A 47 -2.50 14.86 16.59
C ALA A 47 -3.83 14.54 15.88
N ARG A 48 -4.98 14.72 16.54
CA ARG A 48 -6.31 14.54 15.93
C ARG A 48 -6.74 15.69 15.02
N LYS A 49 -5.99 16.80 15.02
CA LYS A 49 -6.24 18.00 14.22
C LYS A 49 -5.02 18.34 13.40
N SER A 50 -4.48 17.34 12.72
CA SER A 50 -3.32 17.46 11.83
C SER A 50 -2.05 17.99 12.51
N CYS A 51 -1.91 17.85 13.83
CA CYS A 51 -0.79 18.39 14.60
C CYS A 51 -0.68 19.93 14.57
N TRP A 52 -1.79 20.62 14.33
CA TRP A 52 -1.80 22.08 14.30
C TRP A 52 -2.08 22.64 15.69
N GLN A 53 -1.42 23.74 16.02
CA GLN A 53 -1.72 24.50 17.23
C GLN A 53 -2.89 25.45 16.95
N LEU A 54 -4.11 25.03 17.29
CA LEU A 54 -5.29 25.90 17.18
C LEU A 54 -5.37 26.86 18.38
N PRO A 55 -5.76 28.13 18.18
CA PRO A 55 -6.04 29.04 19.28
C PRO A 55 -7.06 28.40 20.22
N ARG A 56 -6.76 28.35 21.52
CA ARG A 56 -7.76 27.93 22.52
C ARG A 56 -8.95 28.88 22.41
N SER A 57 -10.10 28.37 21.95
CA SER A 57 -11.35 29.12 22.02
C SER A 57 -11.56 29.55 23.47
N GLY A 58 -11.42 30.85 23.75
CA GLY A 58 -11.68 31.40 25.07
C GLY A 58 -13.15 31.18 25.41
N GLY A 59 -13.42 30.30 26.38
CA GLY A 59 -14.79 30.12 26.87
C GLY A 59 -14.96 28.92 27.81
N ALA A 60 -15.05 29.26 29.10
CA ALA A 60 -15.67 28.52 30.19
C ALA A 60 -14.79 27.55 31.00
N SER A 61 -14.20 28.11 32.06
CA SER A 61 -14.12 27.48 33.37
C SER A 61 -15.44 26.79 33.73
N ASN A 62 -15.42 25.46 33.84
CA ASN A 62 -16.21 24.75 34.83
C ASN A 62 -15.45 23.48 35.21
N GLY A 63 -15.08 23.40 36.49
CA GLY A 63 -14.34 22.29 37.08
C GLY A 63 -15.16 21.01 37.06
N MET A 64 -15.04 20.25 35.97
CA MET A 64 -15.31 18.83 35.96
C MET A 64 -13.97 18.13 35.75
N SER A 65 -13.48 17.44 36.79
CA SER A 65 -12.33 16.56 36.67
C SER A 65 -12.70 15.43 35.70
N VAL A 66 -12.32 15.59 34.44
CA VAL A 66 -12.38 14.51 33.47
C VAL A 66 -11.36 13.48 33.93
N ALA A 67 -11.87 12.36 34.43
CA ALA A 67 -11.07 11.20 34.79
C ALA A 67 -10.10 10.86 33.64
N ALA A 68 -8.88 10.46 34.01
CA ALA A 68 -7.75 10.14 33.17
C ALA A 68 -8.11 9.45 31.83
N ALA A 69 -8.45 10.24 30.82
CA ALA A 69 -8.21 9.88 29.44
C ALA A 69 -6.72 10.16 29.22
N SER A 70 -5.98 9.12 28.81
CA SER A 70 -4.57 9.20 28.42
C SER A 70 -4.25 10.56 27.79
N SER A 71 -3.24 11.25 28.31
CA SER A 71 -2.77 12.53 27.75
C SER A 71 -2.77 12.44 26.22
N PRO A 72 -3.35 13.40 25.48
CA PRO A 72 -3.22 13.40 24.02
C PRO A 72 -1.73 13.30 23.71
N GLU A 73 -1.33 12.23 23.02
CA GLU A 73 0.07 12.05 22.63
C GLU A 73 0.45 13.29 21.81
N THR A 74 1.33 14.10 22.39
CA THR A 74 1.82 15.30 21.73
C THR A 74 2.69 14.86 20.54
N PRO A 75 2.52 15.47 19.36
CA PRO A 75 3.31 15.12 18.19
C PRO A 75 4.82 15.26 18.45
N GLY A 76 5.63 14.36 17.89
CA GLY A 76 7.07 14.35 18.10
C GLY A 76 7.87 15.20 17.11
N ALA A 77 9.15 15.41 17.37
CA ALA A 77 9.98 16.31 16.55
C ALA A 77 10.08 15.91 15.07
N PHE A 78 9.89 14.63 14.72
CA PHE A 78 9.99 14.13 13.34
C PHE A 78 8.63 13.74 12.74
N GLY A 79 7.52 14.03 13.40
CA GLY A 79 6.18 13.76 12.87
C GLY A 79 5.30 12.91 13.79
N ASP A 80 4.09 12.65 13.31
CA ASP A 80 3.08 11.78 13.92
C ASP A 80 2.31 11.05 12.81
N TYR A 81 1.84 9.83 13.05
CA TYR A 81 1.11 9.05 12.03
C TYR A 81 -0.21 9.67 11.57
N HIS A 82 -0.74 10.67 12.30
CA HIS A 82 -1.94 11.42 11.92
C HIS A 82 -1.64 12.73 11.19
N CYS A 83 -0.36 13.01 10.89
CA CYS A 83 0.09 14.32 10.42
C CYS A 83 1.03 14.21 9.22
N ASP A 84 0.96 15.22 8.36
CA ASP A 84 1.91 15.40 7.27
C ASP A 84 3.28 15.80 7.84
N SER A 85 4.32 15.82 6.99
CA SER A 85 5.71 15.88 7.43
C SER A 85 6.09 17.25 7.99
N PRO A 86 6.73 17.34 9.18
CA PRO A 86 7.45 18.56 9.55
C PRO A 86 8.73 18.72 8.71
N TRP A 87 9.26 19.95 8.65
CA TRP A 87 10.52 20.23 7.95
C TRP A 87 11.69 19.38 8.46
N SER A 88 11.76 19.15 9.77
CA SER A 88 12.78 18.30 10.42
C SER A 88 12.83 16.89 9.84
N LEU A 89 11.68 16.31 9.48
CA LEU A 89 11.61 14.99 8.87
C LEU A 89 12.23 15.01 7.46
N ILE A 90 11.75 15.91 6.61
CA ILE A 90 12.21 16.05 5.21
C ILE A 90 13.70 16.38 5.16
N GLU A 91 14.15 17.31 6.01
CA GLU A 91 15.57 17.67 6.09
C GLU A 91 16.44 16.48 6.52
N SER A 92 15.97 15.68 7.49
CA SER A 92 16.69 14.49 7.94
C SER A 92 16.77 13.40 6.86
N ALA A 93 15.71 13.25 6.06
CA ALA A 93 15.67 12.33 4.93
C ALA A 93 16.73 12.68 3.89
N VAL A 94 16.76 13.94 3.43
CA VAL A 94 17.73 14.40 2.43
C VAL A 94 19.17 14.30 2.96
N LYS A 95 19.41 14.70 4.22
CA LYS A 95 20.71 14.52 4.88
C LYS A 95 21.14 13.05 4.92
N THR A 96 20.20 12.13 5.18
CA THR A 96 20.47 10.69 5.19
C THR A 96 20.84 10.18 3.81
N MET A 97 20.12 10.59 2.76
CA MET A 97 20.44 10.18 1.38
C MET A 97 21.89 10.53 1.03
N LYS A 98 22.32 11.76 1.37
CA LYS A 98 23.70 12.21 1.19
C LYS A 98 24.68 11.46 2.08
N ALA A 99 24.35 11.20 3.34
CA ALA A 99 25.23 10.51 4.27
C ALA A 99 25.47 9.02 3.90
N LYS A 100 24.45 8.34 3.35
CA LYS A 100 24.53 6.92 3.02
C LYS A 100 25.25 6.65 1.70
N GLN A 101 25.00 7.46 0.67
CA GLN A 101 25.49 7.20 -0.68
C GLN A 101 26.41 8.31 -1.23
N GLY A 102 26.51 9.46 -0.55
CA GLY A 102 27.35 10.57 -0.97
C GLY A 102 26.99 11.06 -2.37
N ASP A 103 28.02 11.34 -3.16
CA ASP A 103 27.90 11.67 -4.58
C ASP A 103 27.88 10.44 -5.51
N ASN A 104 27.90 9.23 -4.95
CA ASN A 104 27.88 7.97 -5.69
C ASN A 104 26.45 7.54 -6.07
N VAL A 105 25.66 8.50 -6.56
CA VAL A 105 24.39 8.27 -7.24
C VAL A 105 24.43 8.95 -8.60
N GLU A 106 23.88 8.28 -9.60
CA GLU A 106 23.78 8.82 -10.95
C GLU A 106 22.72 9.92 -11.03
N PHE A 107 21.62 9.74 -10.30
CA PHE A 107 20.51 10.69 -10.23
C PHE A 107 19.58 10.43 -9.03
N VAL A 108 18.60 11.32 -8.87
CA VAL A 108 17.48 11.19 -7.93
C VAL A 108 16.17 11.27 -8.70
N LEU A 109 15.27 10.32 -8.50
CA LEU A 109 13.86 10.42 -8.88
C LEU A 109 13.08 11.02 -7.72
N TRP A 110 12.38 12.12 -7.98
CA TRP A 110 11.45 12.71 -7.02
C TRP A 110 10.04 12.70 -7.61
N THR A 111 9.19 11.79 -7.16
CA THR A 111 7.87 11.55 -7.77
C THR A 111 6.74 12.37 -7.15
N GLY A 112 7.00 13.62 -6.79
CA GLY A 112 5.98 14.61 -6.46
C GLY A 112 5.47 14.59 -5.02
N ASP A 113 4.40 15.34 -4.81
CA ASP A 113 3.71 15.64 -3.55
C ASP A 113 4.67 16.25 -2.51
N ALA A 114 5.28 17.39 -2.89
CA ALA A 114 5.95 18.28 -1.96
C ALA A 114 4.97 19.00 -1.03
N LEU A 115 3.86 19.46 -1.59
CA LEU A 115 2.83 20.18 -0.84
C LEU A 115 1.98 19.20 -0.02
N SER A 116 1.64 19.61 1.19
CA SER A 116 0.67 18.90 2.03
C SER A 116 -0.73 19.45 1.81
N HIS A 117 -1.73 18.75 2.35
CA HIS A 117 -3.10 19.23 2.43
C HIS A 117 -3.20 20.61 3.13
N SER A 118 -2.27 20.92 4.06
CA SER A 118 -2.23 22.20 4.77
C SER A 118 -1.80 23.38 3.88
N ALA A 119 -1.17 23.09 2.74
CA ALA A 119 -0.75 24.10 1.76
C ALA A 119 -1.89 24.55 0.82
N GLN A 120 -2.94 23.73 0.65
CA GLN A 120 -4.08 24.03 -0.22
C GLN A 120 -4.75 25.40 0.08
N PRO A 121 -5.06 25.77 1.34
CA PRO A 121 -5.65 27.09 1.63
C PRO A 121 -4.65 28.25 1.59
N LEU A 122 -3.35 28.01 1.37
CA LEU A 122 -2.34 29.07 1.32
C LEU A 122 -2.38 29.83 -0.02
N SER A 123 -1.85 31.05 -0.02
CA SER A 123 -1.69 31.80 -1.28
C SER A 123 -0.69 31.13 -2.21
N GLU A 124 -0.83 31.35 -3.52
CA GLU A 124 0.06 30.79 -4.53
C GLU A 124 1.54 31.13 -4.28
N LEU A 125 1.82 32.35 -3.80
CA LEU A 125 3.17 32.77 -3.43
C LEU A 125 3.77 31.89 -2.32
N LYS A 126 2.96 31.51 -1.31
CA LYS A 126 3.40 30.65 -0.21
C LYS A 126 3.60 29.21 -0.68
N GLN A 127 2.70 28.67 -1.51
CA GLN A 127 2.86 27.35 -2.11
C GLN A 127 4.16 27.27 -2.93
N HIS A 128 4.42 28.30 -3.75
CA HIS A 128 5.64 28.39 -4.54
C HIS A 128 6.90 28.52 -3.67
N GLU A 129 6.83 29.26 -2.56
CA GLU A 129 7.93 29.34 -1.59
C GLU A 129 8.24 27.98 -0.93
N ILE A 130 7.21 27.20 -0.57
CA ILE A 130 7.39 25.84 -0.05
C ILE A 130 8.11 24.96 -1.08
N LEU A 131 7.63 24.95 -2.32
CA LEU A 131 8.25 24.20 -3.42
C LEU A 131 9.70 24.63 -3.64
N ARG A 132 9.98 25.94 -3.58
CA ARG A 132 11.34 26.48 -3.68
C ARG A 132 12.23 25.97 -2.55
N ASN A 133 11.76 25.98 -1.31
CA ASN A 133 12.55 25.51 -0.15
C ASN A 133 12.95 24.04 -0.30
N ILE A 134 12.02 23.18 -0.71
CA ILE A 134 12.29 21.76 -0.97
C ILE A 134 13.26 21.60 -2.14
N THR A 135 13.03 22.33 -3.23
CA THR A 135 13.91 22.33 -4.41
C THR A 135 15.33 22.73 -4.04
N GLU A 136 15.50 23.80 -3.25
CA GLU A 136 16.82 24.26 -2.80
C GLU A 136 17.50 23.27 -1.85
N LEU A 137 16.76 22.66 -0.92
CA LEU A 137 17.30 21.62 -0.03
C LEU A 137 17.88 20.45 -0.84
N LEU A 138 17.14 19.98 -1.83
CA LEU A 138 17.56 18.91 -2.73
C LEU A 138 18.76 19.34 -3.59
N GLY A 139 18.68 20.51 -4.24
CA GLY A 139 19.74 21.03 -5.11
C GLY A 139 21.05 21.33 -4.37
N ARG A 140 21.01 21.76 -3.12
CA ARG A 140 22.20 21.95 -2.28
C ARG A 140 22.82 20.61 -1.86
N SER A 141 22.01 19.58 -1.64
CA SER A 141 22.48 18.26 -1.22
C SER A 141 23.07 17.46 -2.39
N PHE A 142 22.47 17.61 -3.57
CA PHE A 142 22.85 16.95 -4.82
C PHE A 142 23.23 17.97 -5.89
N SER A 143 24.32 18.70 -5.65
CA SER A 143 24.74 19.81 -6.51
C SER A 143 25.26 19.38 -7.89
N SER A 144 25.65 18.11 -8.04
CA SER A 144 26.24 17.57 -9.27
C SER A 144 25.39 16.52 -9.95
N GLN A 145 24.38 15.99 -9.25
CA GLN A 145 23.50 14.95 -9.76
C GLN A 145 22.22 15.56 -10.29
N PHE A 146 21.66 14.91 -11.30
CA PHE A 146 20.39 15.32 -11.86
C PHE A 146 19.24 14.86 -10.95
N ILE A 147 18.28 15.75 -10.70
CA ILE A 147 17.02 15.40 -10.04
C ILE A 147 15.92 15.42 -11.08
N PHE A 148 15.18 14.32 -11.19
CA PHE A 148 14.03 14.18 -12.08
C PHE A 148 12.75 14.40 -11.26
N PRO A 149 12.25 15.64 -11.16
CA PRO A 149 10.99 15.92 -10.48
C PRO A 149 9.80 15.49 -11.35
N VAL A 150 8.78 14.95 -10.71
CA VAL A 150 7.45 14.71 -11.28
C VAL A 150 6.42 15.46 -10.45
N LEU A 151 5.36 15.92 -11.09
CA LEU A 151 4.26 16.59 -10.41
C LEU A 151 3.40 15.59 -9.67
N GLY A 152 3.24 15.82 -8.37
CA GLY A 152 2.18 15.20 -7.59
C GLY A 152 0.84 15.89 -7.79
N HIS A 153 -0.21 15.30 -7.22
CA HIS A 153 -1.56 15.85 -7.30
C HIS A 153 -1.74 17.05 -6.35
N GLU A 154 -0.90 17.16 -5.33
CA GLU A 154 -0.89 18.30 -4.39
C GLU A 154 -0.05 19.49 -4.90
N ASP A 155 0.85 19.28 -5.87
CA ASP A 155 1.92 20.24 -6.20
C ASP A 155 1.49 21.45 -7.05
N GLY A 156 0.33 21.40 -7.69
CA GLY A 156 -0.20 22.55 -8.44
C GLY A 156 -1.05 22.20 -9.65
N THR A 157 -1.48 23.25 -10.36
CA THR A 157 -2.38 23.17 -11.53
C THR A 157 -1.67 23.68 -12.79
N PRO A 158 -2.19 23.39 -14.01
CA PRO A 158 -1.53 23.71 -15.27
C PRO A 158 -1.06 25.16 -15.45
N HIS A 159 -1.78 26.14 -14.91
CA HIS A 159 -1.40 27.55 -14.98
C HIS A 159 -0.08 27.88 -14.26
N LYS A 160 0.42 26.96 -13.42
CA LYS A 160 1.64 27.13 -12.62
C LYS A 160 2.88 26.47 -13.26
N TYR A 161 2.72 25.66 -14.32
CA TYR A 161 3.84 24.88 -14.87
C TYR A 161 5.00 25.74 -15.37
N LYS A 162 4.72 26.92 -15.94
CA LYS A 162 5.78 27.85 -16.33
C LYS A 162 6.62 28.32 -15.14
N GLN A 163 5.97 28.71 -14.05
CA GLN A 163 6.66 29.17 -12.84
C GLN A 163 7.45 28.02 -12.18
N MET A 164 6.91 26.80 -12.20
CA MET A 164 7.60 25.61 -11.72
C MET A 164 8.77 25.22 -12.62
N GLY A 165 8.63 25.39 -13.94
CA GLY A 165 9.68 25.16 -14.93
C GLY A 165 10.88 26.06 -14.66
N GLU A 166 10.64 27.34 -14.36
CA GLU A 166 11.71 28.28 -13.95
C GLU A 166 12.42 27.86 -12.66
N LEU A 167 11.70 27.28 -11.71
CA LEU A 167 12.29 26.74 -10.48
C LEU A 167 13.19 25.53 -10.78
N TRP A 168 12.77 24.65 -11.69
CA TRP A 168 13.47 23.42 -12.05
C TRP A 168 14.41 23.54 -13.26
N ARG A 169 14.55 24.72 -13.86
CA ARG A 169 15.38 24.95 -15.07
C ARG A 169 16.86 24.61 -14.91
N HIS A 170 17.34 24.52 -13.67
CA HIS A 170 18.72 24.14 -13.38
C HIS A 170 18.92 22.62 -13.44
N TRP A 171 17.84 21.85 -13.34
CA TRP A 171 17.81 20.42 -13.67
C TRP A 171 17.36 20.26 -15.11
N LEU A 172 16.17 20.75 -15.49
CA LEU A 172 15.56 20.45 -16.77
C LEU A 172 16.26 21.14 -17.96
N PRO A 173 16.76 20.40 -18.97
CA PRO A 173 17.29 21.00 -20.19
C PRO A 173 16.17 21.70 -20.97
N SER A 174 16.54 22.62 -21.88
CA SER A 174 15.57 23.44 -22.62
C SER A 174 14.50 22.64 -23.36
N GLU A 175 14.85 21.49 -23.96
CA GLU A 175 13.87 20.62 -24.64
C GLU A 175 12.85 20.02 -23.65
N ALA A 176 13.28 19.65 -22.44
CA ALA A 176 12.39 19.13 -21.41
C ALA A 176 11.51 20.24 -20.80
N LEU A 177 12.06 21.45 -20.64
CA LEU A 177 11.29 22.61 -20.19
C LEU A 177 10.13 22.93 -21.14
N LEU A 178 10.34 22.84 -22.46
CA LEU A 178 9.28 23.13 -23.43
C LEU A 178 8.03 22.25 -23.23
N THR A 179 8.19 20.94 -23.08
CA THR A 179 7.04 20.05 -22.83
C THR A 179 6.52 20.18 -21.40
N PHE A 180 7.41 20.43 -20.44
CA PHE A 180 7.03 20.62 -19.04
C PHE A 180 6.13 21.86 -18.86
N GLU A 181 6.47 22.99 -19.49
CA GLU A 181 5.65 24.20 -19.41
C GLU A 181 4.29 24.03 -20.10
N GLN A 182 4.19 23.15 -21.10
CA GLN A 182 2.96 22.87 -21.82
C GLN A 182 2.02 21.93 -21.06
N GLY A 183 2.56 20.87 -20.43
CA GLY A 183 1.74 19.81 -19.85
C GLY A 183 2.31 19.16 -18.59
N GLY A 184 3.41 19.66 -18.03
CA GLY A 184 3.99 19.14 -16.79
C GLY A 184 4.70 17.78 -16.94
N TYR A 185 4.91 17.32 -18.17
CA TYR A 185 5.59 16.07 -18.52
C TYR A 185 6.80 16.34 -19.41
N TYR A 186 7.79 15.45 -19.39
CA TYR A 186 9.01 15.61 -20.20
C TYR A 186 9.79 14.29 -20.33
N SER A 187 10.77 14.27 -21.23
CA SER A 187 11.72 13.16 -21.31
C SER A 187 13.14 13.67 -21.44
N ILE A 188 14.09 12.92 -20.88
CA ILE A 188 15.52 13.24 -20.93
C ILE A 188 16.30 11.99 -21.27
N GLU A 189 17.13 12.09 -22.31
CA GLU A 189 18.08 11.08 -22.72
C GLU A 189 19.34 11.19 -21.84
N GLN A 190 19.70 10.11 -21.14
CA GLN A 190 20.92 10.08 -20.33
C GLN A 190 22.10 9.71 -21.22
N THR A 191 22.74 10.70 -21.87
CA THR A 191 23.78 10.50 -22.91
C THR A 191 24.94 9.55 -22.56
N LYS A 192 25.24 9.36 -21.27
CA LYS A 192 26.28 8.42 -20.79
C LYS A 192 25.81 6.97 -20.70
N SER A 193 24.51 6.73 -20.80
CA SER A 193 23.85 5.43 -20.78
C SER A 193 22.92 5.32 -21.99
N ARG A 194 22.39 4.13 -22.28
CA ARG A 194 21.32 4.01 -23.29
C ARG A 194 19.94 4.27 -22.70
N LEU A 195 19.85 4.86 -21.50
CA LEU A 195 18.62 5.04 -20.75
C LEU A 195 17.97 6.40 -21.05
N ARG A 196 16.66 6.40 -21.25
CA ARG A 196 15.81 7.59 -21.27
C ARG A 196 14.88 7.57 -20.08
N ILE A 197 14.79 8.69 -19.37
CA ILE A 197 13.80 8.89 -18.30
C ILE A 197 12.62 9.67 -18.90
N VAL A 198 11.41 9.14 -18.72
CA VAL A 198 10.15 9.72 -19.18
C VAL A 198 9.32 10.04 -17.96
N ALA A 199 9.19 11.32 -17.64
CA ALA A 199 8.40 11.84 -16.54
C ALA A 199 6.98 12.17 -17.03
N LEU A 200 5.99 11.42 -16.55
CA LEU A 200 4.58 11.60 -16.87
C LEU A 200 3.90 12.53 -15.87
N ASN A 201 3.00 13.37 -16.38
CA ASN A 201 2.05 14.09 -15.55
C ASN A 201 0.77 13.28 -15.45
N THR A 202 0.72 12.40 -14.45
CA THR A 202 -0.40 11.49 -14.22
C THR A 202 -1.65 12.18 -13.68
N ASN A 203 -1.58 13.49 -13.35
CA ASN A 203 -2.72 14.25 -12.85
C ASN A 203 -3.88 14.30 -13.86
N PHE A 204 -3.57 14.34 -15.16
CA PHE A 204 -4.60 14.28 -16.22
C PHE A 204 -5.24 12.89 -16.37
N MET A 205 -4.63 11.87 -15.77
CA MET A 205 -5.10 10.50 -15.86
C MET A 205 -6.05 10.14 -14.73
N ARG A 206 -6.07 10.94 -13.64
CA ARG A 206 -6.67 10.57 -12.37
C ARG A 206 -8.18 10.31 -12.44
N HIS A 207 -8.66 9.45 -11.56
CA HIS A 207 -10.09 9.30 -11.31
C HIS A 207 -10.51 10.09 -10.07
N ASP A 208 -11.32 11.13 -10.27
CA ASP A 208 -11.98 11.82 -9.17
C ASP A 208 -13.40 11.25 -8.99
N PRO A 209 -13.70 10.51 -7.90
CA PRO A 209 -15.04 9.98 -7.68
C PRO A 209 -16.05 11.12 -7.53
N LYS A 210 -17.15 11.05 -8.30
CA LYS A 210 -18.25 12.02 -8.20
C LYS A 210 -18.99 11.82 -6.88
N VAL A 211 -18.85 12.75 -5.95
CA VAL A 211 -19.68 12.77 -4.72
C VAL A 211 -21.15 13.07 -5.11
N PRO A 212 -22.13 12.24 -4.69
CA PRO A 212 -23.54 12.58 -4.86
C PRO A 212 -23.85 13.90 -4.13
N GLN A 213 -24.45 14.87 -4.81
CA GLN A 213 -24.93 16.09 -4.16
C GLN A 213 -25.95 15.70 -3.07
N ALA A 214 -25.58 15.87 -1.80
CA ALA A 214 -26.51 15.70 -0.70
C ALA A 214 -27.59 16.79 -0.79
N ASN A 215 -28.82 16.39 -1.17
CA ASN A 215 -30.00 17.23 -1.02
C ASN A 215 -30.19 17.55 0.48
N GLY A 216 -30.45 18.83 0.76
CA GLY A 216 -30.31 19.43 2.08
C GLY A 216 -31.20 18.88 3.20
N ASN A 217 -30.81 19.27 4.41
CA ASN A 217 -31.50 19.20 5.71
C ASN A 217 -31.19 18.01 6.65
N GLY A 218 -29.92 17.60 6.72
CA GLY A 218 -29.37 16.85 7.85
C GLY A 218 -28.25 17.65 8.53
N ILE A 219 -28.13 17.54 9.85
CA ILE A 219 -27.21 18.29 10.74
C ILE A 219 -25.80 18.45 10.14
N ARG A 220 -25.37 19.71 9.97
CA ARG A 220 -24.07 20.12 9.45
C ARG A 220 -22.95 19.73 10.40
N TRP A 221 -22.29 18.61 10.12
CA TRP A 221 -20.90 18.39 10.55
C TRP A 221 -19.97 19.12 9.56
N PRO A 222 -18.85 19.72 10.01
CA PRO A 222 -17.94 20.46 9.13
C PRO A 222 -17.40 19.56 8.03
N ALA A 223 -17.26 20.11 6.82
CA ALA A 223 -16.80 19.44 5.60
C ALA A 223 -15.31 19.02 5.62
N GLU A 224 -14.74 18.76 6.79
CA GLU A 224 -13.31 18.49 7.02
C GLU A 224 -12.99 17.00 7.13
N TYR A 225 -13.96 16.09 6.91
CA TYR A 225 -13.80 14.67 7.24
C TYR A 225 -14.23 13.67 6.17
N TYR A 226 -14.65 14.11 4.98
CA TYR A 226 -14.97 13.21 3.88
C TYR A 226 -14.33 13.71 2.59
N THR A 227 -13.57 12.81 1.96
CA THR A 227 -12.95 12.88 0.62
C THR A 227 -11.82 13.90 0.46
N GLU A 228 -10.73 13.42 -0.13
CA GLU A 228 -9.58 14.15 -0.67
C GLU A 228 -9.94 15.61 -1.06
N PRO A 229 -9.20 16.62 -0.59
CA PRO A 229 -9.50 18.00 -0.93
C PRO A 229 -9.36 18.20 -2.43
N ARG A 230 -10.42 18.73 -3.05
CA ARG A 230 -10.39 19.27 -4.42
C ARG A 230 -9.13 20.11 -4.64
N ALA A 231 -8.25 19.65 -5.52
CA ALA A 231 -7.36 20.54 -6.25
C ALA A 231 -8.23 21.45 -7.15
N SER A 232 -8.49 22.67 -6.65
CA SER A 232 -9.17 23.78 -7.31
C SER A 232 -10.63 23.55 -7.75
N SER A 233 -11.51 24.37 -7.17
CA SER A 233 -12.85 24.62 -7.69
C SER A 233 -12.78 25.46 -8.97
N SER A 234 -12.89 24.82 -10.14
CA SER A 234 -13.56 25.40 -11.29
C SER A 234 -14.38 24.31 -11.99
N ALA A 235 -15.69 24.55 -12.11
CA ALA A 235 -16.67 23.59 -12.59
C ALA A 235 -16.64 23.41 -14.13
N GLN A 236 -15.45 23.39 -14.75
CA GLN A 236 -15.26 23.25 -16.21
C GLN A 236 -14.19 22.22 -16.62
N VAL A 237 -13.58 21.46 -15.70
CA VAL A 237 -12.39 20.64 -15.98
C VAL A 237 -12.66 19.11 -16.04
N PRO A 238 -13.55 18.62 -16.91
CA PRO A 238 -13.36 17.26 -17.44
C PRO A 238 -12.82 17.22 -18.87
N ASP A 239 -13.21 18.17 -19.72
CA ASP A 239 -12.86 18.14 -21.15
C ASP A 239 -11.41 18.56 -21.42
N GLU A 240 -10.89 19.53 -20.64
CA GLU A 240 -9.49 19.98 -20.77
C GLU A 240 -8.50 18.91 -20.29
N ASP A 241 -8.74 18.28 -19.13
CA ASP A 241 -7.87 17.21 -18.62
C ASP A 241 -7.88 16.00 -19.56
N LEU A 242 -9.03 15.65 -20.14
CA LEU A 242 -9.11 14.61 -21.17
C LEU A 242 -8.28 14.98 -22.40
N GLN A 243 -8.35 16.23 -22.87
CA GLN A 243 -7.54 16.68 -24.00
C GLN A 243 -6.04 16.66 -23.69
N GLN A 244 -5.65 17.09 -22.49
CA GLN A 244 -4.26 17.06 -22.02
C GLN A 244 -3.73 15.63 -21.88
N ALA A 245 -4.56 14.71 -21.36
CA ALA A 245 -4.22 13.28 -21.28
C ALA A 245 -3.97 12.70 -22.68
N GLU A 246 -4.86 12.98 -23.66
CA GLU A 246 -4.70 12.50 -25.04
C GLU A 246 -3.44 13.06 -25.72
N GLN A 247 -3.13 14.34 -25.50
CA GLN A 247 -1.88 14.94 -26.01
C GLN A 247 -0.65 14.24 -25.41
N GLN A 248 -0.67 13.99 -24.10
CA GLN A 248 0.42 13.29 -23.43
C GLN A 248 0.55 11.84 -23.91
N TRP A 249 -0.56 11.14 -24.22
CA TRP A 249 -0.50 9.78 -24.77
C TRP A 249 0.11 9.72 -26.16
N LEU A 250 -0.23 10.67 -27.05
CA LEU A 250 0.40 10.78 -28.36
C LEU A 250 1.89 11.06 -28.25
N TRP A 251 2.26 12.00 -27.38
CA TRP A 251 3.66 12.32 -27.09
C TRP A 251 4.42 11.13 -26.52
N LEU A 252 3.85 10.40 -25.55
CA LEU A 252 4.48 9.23 -24.95
C LEU A 252 4.72 8.14 -25.99
N GLU A 253 3.75 7.88 -26.86
CA GLU A 253 3.89 6.92 -27.95
C GLU A 253 5.02 7.31 -28.93
N GLU A 254 5.15 8.60 -29.26
CA GLU A 254 6.26 9.11 -30.08
C GLU A 254 7.61 8.90 -29.41
N VAL A 255 7.73 9.25 -28.11
CA VAL A 255 8.97 9.07 -27.33
C VAL A 255 9.38 7.60 -27.24
N LEU A 256 8.43 6.69 -26.97
CA LEU A 256 8.69 5.25 -26.89
C LEU A 256 9.07 4.67 -28.26
N THR A 257 8.40 5.12 -29.34
CA THR A 257 8.77 4.75 -30.72
C THR A 257 10.19 5.18 -31.05
N LYS A 258 10.54 6.43 -30.74
CA LYS A 258 11.89 6.98 -30.94
C LYS A 258 12.94 6.18 -30.15
N SER A 259 12.65 5.88 -28.89
CA SER A 259 13.54 5.10 -28.01
C SER A 259 13.80 3.71 -28.58
N ARG A 260 12.75 3.01 -29.03
CA ARG A 260 12.86 1.73 -29.73
C ARG A 260 13.71 1.81 -30.99
N ASN A 261 13.48 2.79 -31.84
CA ASN A 261 14.23 2.95 -33.09
C ASN A 261 15.72 3.25 -32.84
N LYS A 262 16.03 3.95 -31.75
CA LYS A 262 17.38 4.24 -31.31
C LYS A 262 18.03 3.13 -30.47
N GLN A 263 17.31 2.06 -30.15
CA GLN A 263 17.77 1.00 -29.23
C GLN A 263 18.13 1.55 -27.83
N GLU A 264 17.36 2.53 -27.36
CA GLU A 264 17.39 3.04 -26.00
C GLU A 264 16.50 2.18 -25.08
N THR A 265 16.83 2.13 -23.80
CA THR A 265 15.95 1.63 -22.75
C THR A 265 15.26 2.80 -22.05
N VAL A 266 14.12 2.52 -21.40
CA VAL A 266 13.24 3.55 -20.86
C VAL A 266 12.89 3.27 -19.42
N TYR A 267 12.99 4.29 -18.58
CA TYR A 267 12.28 4.38 -17.30
C TYR A 267 11.06 5.27 -17.45
N ILE A 268 9.89 4.76 -17.09
CA ILE A 268 8.68 5.57 -16.96
C ILE A 268 8.56 5.98 -15.50
N VAL A 269 8.38 7.27 -15.25
CA VAL A 269 8.30 7.83 -13.92
C VAL A 269 7.02 8.66 -13.84
N GLY A 270 6.19 8.42 -12.83
CA GLY A 270 4.95 9.16 -12.62
C GLY A 270 4.71 9.36 -11.13
N HIS A 271 3.68 10.13 -10.77
CA HIS A 271 3.27 10.23 -9.37
C HIS A 271 2.23 9.15 -9.03
N MET A 272 1.05 9.23 -9.66
CA MET A 272 -0.05 8.28 -9.49
C MET A 272 0.17 7.03 -10.34
N PRO A 273 0.19 5.82 -9.76
CA PRO A 273 0.34 4.58 -10.52
C PRO A 273 -0.97 4.18 -11.25
N PRO A 274 -0.90 3.41 -12.34
CA PRO A 274 -2.07 2.74 -12.90
C PRO A 274 -2.58 1.62 -11.98
N GLY A 275 -3.83 1.21 -12.18
CA GLY A 275 -4.47 0.16 -11.40
C GLY A 275 -5.04 0.65 -10.06
N ALA A 276 -5.30 -0.31 -9.18
CA ALA A 276 -6.03 -0.09 -7.93
C ALA A 276 -5.10 0.12 -6.71
N ASP A 277 -5.57 0.90 -5.73
CA ASP A 277 -4.97 0.99 -4.38
C ASP A 277 -5.20 -0.33 -3.63
N GLU A 278 -4.11 -0.98 -3.25
CA GLU A 278 -4.15 -2.31 -2.63
C GLU A 278 -4.62 -2.29 -1.17
N ARG A 279 -4.56 -1.15 -0.49
CA ARG A 279 -4.95 -1.01 0.92
C ARG A 279 -6.40 -0.57 1.09
N HIS A 280 -6.99 0.03 0.07
CA HIS A 280 -8.37 0.48 0.12
C HIS A 280 -9.32 -0.72 0.03
N LEU A 281 -10.03 -1.04 1.11
CA LEU A 281 -11.01 -2.13 1.18
C LEU A 281 -12.43 -1.57 1.25
N GLY A 282 -13.33 -1.95 0.32
CA GLY A 282 -14.75 -1.65 0.46
C GLY A 282 -15.56 -1.71 -0.83
N PRO A 283 -16.91 -1.69 -0.72
CA PRO A 283 -17.85 -1.76 -1.85
C PRO A 283 -17.96 -0.44 -2.64
N GLN A 284 -17.11 0.54 -2.36
CA GLN A 284 -17.02 1.74 -3.18
C GLN A 284 -16.32 1.34 -4.48
N HIS A 285 -17.10 0.88 -5.46
CA HIS A 285 -16.63 0.36 -6.76
C HIS A 285 -15.64 1.26 -7.52
N ASN A 286 -15.44 2.50 -7.05
CA ASN A 286 -14.54 3.49 -7.65
C ASN A 286 -13.50 4.10 -6.68
N GLY A 287 -13.56 3.83 -5.37
CA GLY A 287 -12.67 4.45 -4.38
C GLY A 287 -11.22 3.95 -4.42
N GLN A 288 -10.99 2.85 -5.13
CA GLN A 288 -9.69 2.22 -5.31
C GLN A 288 -9.00 2.67 -6.62
N LEU A 289 -9.73 3.31 -7.53
CA LEU A 289 -9.25 3.58 -8.89
C LEU A 289 -8.36 4.82 -8.86
N THR A 290 -7.12 4.68 -9.33
CA THR A 290 -6.20 5.82 -9.40
C THR A 290 -6.41 6.60 -10.70
N PHE A 291 -6.52 5.91 -11.83
CA PHE A 291 -6.80 6.50 -13.15
C PHE A 291 -8.26 6.32 -13.58
N THR A 292 -8.73 7.15 -14.51
CA THR A 292 -9.95 6.82 -15.27
C THR A 292 -9.76 5.52 -16.04
N GLU A 293 -10.83 4.77 -16.28
CA GLU A 293 -10.75 3.49 -16.99
C GLU A 293 -10.11 3.62 -18.39
N ARG A 294 -10.49 4.68 -19.13
CA ARG A 294 -9.90 5.00 -20.44
C ARG A 294 -8.39 5.19 -20.35
N ASN A 295 -7.93 6.01 -19.41
CA ASN A 295 -6.52 6.31 -19.25
C ASN A 295 -5.73 5.10 -18.75
N ASN A 296 -6.33 4.28 -17.88
CA ASN A 296 -5.73 3.03 -17.41
C ASN A 296 -5.54 2.03 -18.55
N LYS A 297 -6.58 1.81 -19.37
CA LYS A 297 -6.50 0.95 -20.58
C LYS A 297 -5.45 1.48 -21.56
N ARG A 298 -5.43 2.79 -21.82
CA ARG A 298 -4.45 3.42 -22.71
C ARG A 298 -3.01 3.27 -22.22
N TYR A 299 -2.78 3.39 -20.91
CA TYR A 299 -1.48 3.12 -20.31
C TYR A 299 -1.03 1.67 -20.55
N LEU A 300 -1.91 0.70 -20.27
CA LEU A 300 -1.62 -0.73 -20.45
C LEU A 300 -1.33 -1.08 -21.91
N GLU A 301 -2.07 -0.51 -22.87
CA GLU A 301 -1.81 -0.66 -24.30
C GLU A 301 -0.39 -0.23 -24.69
N LEU A 302 0.04 0.96 -24.24
CA LEU A 302 1.36 1.49 -24.54
C LEU A 302 2.46 0.67 -23.87
N VAL A 303 2.28 0.30 -22.59
CA VAL A 303 3.26 -0.55 -21.90
C VAL A 303 3.38 -1.91 -22.56
N ARG A 304 2.27 -2.56 -22.93
CA ARG A 304 2.28 -3.83 -23.67
C ARG A 304 3.00 -3.68 -25.01
N LYS A 305 2.65 -2.64 -25.78
CA LYS A 305 3.25 -2.37 -27.09
C LYS A 305 4.74 -2.10 -27.00
N TYR A 306 5.23 -1.47 -25.94
CA TYR A 306 6.62 -1.02 -25.77
C TYR A 306 7.41 -1.76 -24.68
N ALA A 307 6.91 -2.88 -24.16
CA ALA A 307 7.53 -3.63 -23.06
C ALA A 307 9.00 -3.99 -23.30
N SER A 308 9.39 -4.23 -24.57
CA SER A 308 10.77 -4.57 -24.93
C SER A 308 11.81 -3.47 -24.69
N VAL A 309 11.39 -2.21 -24.52
CA VAL A 309 12.30 -1.08 -24.22
C VAL A 309 12.10 -0.53 -22.81
N ILE A 310 10.97 -0.84 -22.16
CA ILE A 310 10.67 -0.36 -20.81
C ILE A 310 11.41 -1.25 -19.81
N GLN A 311 12.41 -0.67 -19.15
CA GLN A 311 13.30 -1.40 -18.24
C GLN A 311 12.92 -1.27 -16.77
N GLY A 312 12.08 -0.28 -16.44
CA GLY A 312 11.53 -0.05 -15.10
C GLY A 312 10.48 1.05 -15.12
N GLN A 313 9.60 1.04 -14.15
CA GLN A 313 8.54 2.03 -13.98
C GLN A 313 8.43 2.40 -12.49
N PHE A 314 8.35 3.69 -12.15
CA PHE A 314 8.51 4.18 -10.78
C PHE A 314 7.44 5.21 -10.42
N PHE A 315 6.70 4.95 -9.35
CA PHE A 315 5.56 5.74 -8.90
C PHE A 315 5.54 5.97 -7.38
N GLY A 316 4.66 6.84 -6.90
CA GLY A 316 4.42 7.13 -5.48
C GLY A 316 2.92 7.08 -5.15
N HIS A 317 2.41 8.13 -4.52
CA HIS A 317 0.98 8.43 -4.27
C HIS A 317 0.26 7.52 -3.25
N LEU A 318 0.52 6.21 -3.28
CA LEU A 318 -0.13 5.25 -2.38
C LEU A 318 0.45 5.23 -0.97
N HIS A 319 1.61 5.87 -0.77
CA HIS A 319 2.37 5.88 0.49
C HIS A 319 2.74 4.47 0.98
N SER A 320 2.75 3.50 0.06
CA SER A 320 2.92 2.09 0.35
C SER A 320 4.09 1.51 -0.42
N ASP A 321 4.78 0.56 0.20
CA ASP A 321 5.78 -0.25 -0.49
C ASP A 321 5.07 -1.37 -1.25
N THR A 322 4.93 -1.20 -2.56
CA THR A 322 4.23 -2.17 -3.40
C THR A 322 4.75 -2.16 -4.83
N PHE A 323 4.28 -3.12 -5.63
CA PHE A 323 4.63 -3.27 -7.03
C PHE A 323 3.40 -3.70 -7.83
N ARG A 324 3.48 -3.64 -9.16
CA ARG A 324 2.45 -4.17 -10.06
C ARG A 324 3.09 -4.92 -11.22
N ILE A 325 2.35 -5.88 -11.78
CA ILE A 325 2.80 -6.70 -12.91
C ILE A 325 1.89 -6.45 -14.11
N VAL A 326 2.49 -6.18 -15.27
CA VAL A 326 1.77 -6.04 -16.53
C VAL A 326 1.92 -7.32 -17.34
N TYR A 327 0.79 -7.83 -17.81
CA TYR A 327 0.70 -9.04 -18.63
C TYR A 327 0.39 -8.70 -20.09
N ASP A 328 0.87 -9.52 -21.01
CA ASP A 328 0.42 -9.51 -22.39
C ASP A 328 -1.00 -10.11 -22.54
N GLU A 329 -1.52 -10.14 -23.77
CA GLU A 329 -2.85 -10.69 -24.08
C GLU A 329 -2.96 -12.21 -23.84
N HIS A 330 -1.83 -12.90 -23.66
CA HIS A 330 -1.77 -14.33 -23.37
C HIS A 330 -1.56 -14.65 -21.89
N GLY A 331 -1.47 -13.63 -21.03
CA GLY A 331 -1.22 -13.79 -19.59
C GLY A 331 0.24 -14.01 -19.24
N THR A 332 1.19 -13.67 -20.12
CA THR A 332 2.63 -13.70 -19.82
C THR A 332 3.03 -12.41 -19.10
N PRO A 333 3.73 -12.45 -17.95
CA PRO A 333 4.32 -11.25 -17.34
C PRO A 333 5.38 -10.63 -18.26
N ILE A 334 5.16 -9.38 -18.70
CA ILE A 334 6.03 -8.68 -19.65
C ILE A 334 6.65 -7.39 -19.12
N SER A 335 6.05 -6.77 -18.09
CA SER A 335 6.59 -5.57 -17.46
C SER A 335 6.20 -5.49 -15.99
N TRP A 336 6.84 -4.59 -15.26
CA TRP A 336 6.60 -4.35 -13.84
C TRP A 336 6.75 -2.88 -13.53
N LEU A 337 6.12 -2.45 -12.44
CA LEU A 337 6.31 -1.11 -11.86
C LEU A 337 6.47 -1.21 -10.35
N MET A 338 7.23 -0.28 -9.78
CA MET A 338 7.47 -0.16 -8.35
C MET A 338 6.82 1.13 -7.85
N ILE A 339 6.11 1.01 -6.74
CA ILE A 339 5.54 2.14 -6.02
C ILE A 339 6.35 2.30 -4.74
N ALA A 340 6.90 3.49 -4.53
CA ALA A 340 7.69 3.80 -3.36
C ALA A 340 6.80 4.30 -2.22
N PRO A 341 7.08 3.89 -0.97
CA PRO A 341 6.44 4.48 0.20
C PRO A 341 6.87 5.94 0.38
N SER A 342 6.02 6.69 1.08
CA SER A 342 6.17 8.13 1.32
C SER A 342 7.21 8.45 2.40
N ILE A 343 7.71 9.68 2.37
CA ILE A 343 8.36 10.29 3.54
C ILE A 343 7.29 10.65 4.58
N ALA A 344 6.14 11.17 4.14
CA ALA A 344 5.03 11.52 5.03
C ALA A 344 4.43 10.28 5.71
N PRO A 345 4.33 10.24 7.05
CA PRO A 345 3.81 9.07 7.75
C PRO A 345 2.28 8.94 7.68
N ARG A 346 1.57 10.03 7.36
CA ARG A 346 0.12 10.05 7.25
C ARG A 346 -0.34 9.53 5.90
N LYS A 347 -1.37 8.67 5.92
CA LYS A 347 -2.27 8.42 4.80
C LYS A 347 -3.69 8.27 5.34
N SER A 348 -4.52 9.28 5.10
CA SER A 348 -5.86 9.37 5.67
C SER A 348 -6.74 8.20 5.22
N GLY A 349 -7.42 7.54 6.17
CA GLY A 349 -8.48 6.55 5.87
C GLY A 349 -8.04 5.17 5.35
N ILE A 350 -6.78 4.98 4.96
CA ILE A 350 -6.31 3.76 4.28
C ILE A 350 -5.12 3.08 5.01
N GLY A 351 -4.40 3.82 5.86
CA GLY A 351 -3.39 3.27 6.78
C GLY A 351 -2.02 3.93 6.62
N SER A 352 -1.43 4.33 7.74
CA SER A 352 -0.15 5.04 7.84
C SER A 352 1.06 4.13 7.57
N ASN A 353 2.21 4.74 7.30
CA ASN A 353 3.51 4.07 7.15
C ASN A 353 4.57 4.79 7.99
N ASN A 354 5.69 4.11 8.25
CA ASN A 354 6.88 4.84 8.68
C ASN A 354 7.47 5.64 7.51
N PRO A 355 8.13 6.78 7.79
CA PRO A 355 8.88 7.53 6.79
C PRO A 355 9.93 6.66 6.10
N ALA A 356 10.04 6.79 4.78
CA ALA A 356 10.78 5.85 3.97
C ALA A 356 11.56 6.50 2.82
N LEU A 357 12.65 5.86 2.39
CA LEU A 357 13.49 6.26 1.25
C LEU A 357 13.93 5.00 0.50
N ARG A 358 14.04 5.05 -0.83
CA ARG A 358 14.47 3.89 -1.62
C ARG A 358 15.73 4.18 -2.42
N LEU A 359 16.75 3.33 -2.29
CA LEU A 359 17.98 3.38 -3.07
C LEU A 359 18.03 2.21 -4.04
N TYR A 360 17.87 2.47 -5.33
CA TYR A 360 17.99 1.47 -6.37
C TYR A 360 19.44 1.22 -6.75
N LYS A 361 19.71 -0.02 -7.12
CA LYS A 361 20.94 -0.49 -7.74
C LYS A 361 20.60 -0.93 -9.16
N PHE A 362 21.34 -0.47 -10.16
CA PHE A 362 21.05 -0.77 -11.56
C PHE A 362 22.32 -0.91 -12.40
N ASP A 363 22.22 -1.58 -13.54
CA ASP A 363 23.26 -1.65 -14.57
C ASP A 363 23.21 -0.37 -15.42
N THR A 364 24.31 0.41 -15.42
CA THR A 364 24.37 1.69 -16.14
C THR A 364 24.43 1.54 -17.67
N GLY A 365 24.71 0.34 -18.18
CA GLY A 365 24.82 0.06 -19.61
C GLY A 365 23.46 -0.15 -20.27
N ASN A 366 22.58 -0.94 -19.64
CA ASN A 366 21.25 -1.26 -20.17
C ASN A 366 20.09 -0.69 -19.33
N GLY A 367 20.35 -0.12 -18.16
CA GLY A 367 19.32 0.40 -17.27
C GLY A 367 18.63 -0.68 -16.43
N GLN A 368 19.05 -1.93 -16.44
CA GLN A 368 18.37 -3.00 -15.70
C GLN A 368 18.51 -2.78 -14.19
N VAL A 369 17.38 -2.68 -13.48
CA VAL A 369 17.40 -2.66 -12.01
C VAL A 369 17.76 -4.05 -11.51
N VAL A 370 18.74 -4.11 -10.61
CA VAL A 370 19.26 -5.39 -10.07
C VAL A 370 18.87 -5.61 -8.62
N ASP A 371 18.67 -4.54 -7.84
CA ASP A 371 18.19 -4.61 -6.45
C ASP A 371 17.70 -3.23 -6.00
N TYR A 372 17.06 -3.15 -4.85
CA TYR A 372 16.98 -1.89 -4.10
C TYR A 372 17.12 -2.13 -2.60
N THR A 373 17.65 -1.12 -1.91
CA THR A 373 17.60 -1.02 -0.45
C THR A 373 16.48 -0.08 -0.06
N GLN A 374 15.50 -0.60 0.68
CA GLN A 374 14.50 0.21 1.35
C GLN A 374 15.09 0.72 2.67
N TYR A 375 15.06 2.02 2.89
CA TYR A 375 15.37 2.66 4.16
C TYR A 375 14.07 3.12 4.81
N TRP A 376 14.09 3.16 6.13
CA TRP A 376 12.96 3.59 6.94
C TRP A 376 13.45 4.24 8.23
N MET A 377 12.55 4.96 8.87
CA MET A 377 12.75 5.48 10.22
C MET A 377 11.64 4.98 11.13
N ASP A 378 11.99 4.31 12.22
CA ASP A 378 11.03 3.99 13.30
C ASP A 378 10.62 5.31 13.96
N LEU A 379 9.48 5.86 13.52
CA LEU A 379 9.04 7.20 13.91
C LEU A 379 8.86 7.34 15.44
N PRO A 380 8.19 6.40 16.14
CA PRO A 380 8.12 6.42 17.61
C PRO A 380 9.49 6.38 18.29
N LEU A 381 10.43 5.57 17.80
CA LEU A 381 11.77 5.51 18.37
C LEU A 381 12.54 6.80 18.13
N ALA A 382 12.50 7.35 16.91
CA ALA A 382 13.16 8.60 16.56
C ALA A 382 12.63 9.76 17.41
N ASN A 383 11.31 9.85 17.60
CA ASN A 383 10.68 10.85 18.45
C ASN A 383 11.08 10.71 19.93
N ARG A 384 11.14 9.48 20.48
CA ARG A 384 11.60 9.26 21.86
C ARG A 384 13.08 9.57 22.06
N ALA A 385 13.92 9.27 21.07
CA ALA A 385 15.35 9.56 21.11
C ALA A 385 15.68 11.02 20.78
N ASN A 386 14.72 11.74 20.18
CA ASN A 386 14.92 13.04 19.55
C ASN A 386 16.10 13.02 18.54
N GLU A 387 16.21 11.93 17.78
CA GLU A 387 17.25 11.71 16.78
C GLU A 387 16.64 11.04 15.53
N PRO A 388 16.93 11.51 14.30
CA PRO A 388 16.37 10.94 13.08
C PRO A 388 17.13 9.66 12.69
N LEU A 389 16.74 8.55 13.30
CA LEU A 389 17.40 7.25 13.18
C LEU A 389 16.97 6.49 11.91
N TRP A 390 17.51 6.88 10.76
CA TRP A 390 17.29 6.19 9.49
C TRP A 390 18.13 4.91 9.36
N LEU A 391 17.47 3.79 9.11
CA LEU A 391 18.07 2.45 9.02
C LEU A 391 17.66 1.74 7.72
N PRO A 392 18.50 0.84 7.18
CA PRO A 392 18.04 -0.07 6.14
C PRO A 392 16.94 -0.97 6.71
N GLU A 393 15.82 -1.06 6.01
CA GLU A 393 14.73 -1.98 6.30
C GLU A 393 15.06 -3.35 5.72
N TYR A 394 15.27 -3.40 4.40
CA TYR A 394 15.56 -4.61 3.65
C TYR A 394 16.17 -4.32 2.28
N ASN A 395 16.80 -5.34 1.69
CA ASN A 395 17.16 -5.37 0.27
C ASN A 395 16.18 -6.30 -0.46
N LEU A 396 15.55 -5.86 -1.55
CA LEU A 396 14.45 -6.57 -2.20
C LEU A 396 14.79 -8.04 -2.52
N THR A 397 15.87 -8.26 -3.26
CA THR A 397 16.24 -9.60 -3.75
C THR A 397 16.50 -10.57 -2.61
N HIS A 398 17.24 -10.13 -1.58
CA HIS A 398 17.51 -10.94 -0.40
C HIS A 398 16.27 -11.18 0.46
N TYR A 399 15.43 -10.15 0.66
CA TYR A 399 14.27 -10.23 1.55
C TYR A 399 13.16 -11.15 1.02
N TYR A 400 12.95 -11.14 -0.29
CA TYR A 400 11.93 -11.98 -0.96
C TYR A 400 12.52 -13.22 -1.64
N ALA A 401 13.82 -13.47 -1.48
CA ALA A 401 14.54 -14.57 -2.13
C ALA A 401 14.33 -14.60 -3.66
N LEU A 402 14.50 -13.43 -4.30
CA LEU A 402 14.46 -13.26 -5.75
C LEU A 402 15.87 -13.34 -6.32
N ASN A 403 16.02 -14.02 -7.46
CA ASN A 403 17.31 -14.08 -8.17
C ASN A 403 17.58 -12.80 -8.96
N ASP A 404 16.52 -12.13 -9.39
CA ASP A 404 16.52 -10.96 -10.25
C ASP A 404 15.23 -10.14 -10.06
N ILE A 405 15.19 -8.94 -10.63
CA ILE A 405 13.98 -8.13 -10.73
C ILE A 405 13.47 -8.21 -12.17
N SER A 406 12.57 -9.17 -12.39
CA SER A 406 11.85 -9.35 -13.65
C SER A 406 10.36 -9.52 -13.41
N ALA A 407 9.55 -9.27 -14.44
CA ALA A 407 8.10 -9.46 -14.36
C ALA A 407 7.74 -10.90 -13.96
N ILE A 408 8.52 -11.88 -14.44
CA ILE A 408 8.35 -13.30 -14.11
C ILE A 408 8.71 -13.58 -12.64
N ALA A 409 9.85 -13.07 -12.16
CA ALA A 409 10.25 -13.27 -10.76
C ALA A 409 9.23 -12.64 -9.78
N LEU A 410 8.74 -11.44 -10.08
CA LEU A 410 7.73 -10.75 -9.28
C LEU A 410 6.37 -11.44 -9.34
N HIS A 411 5.97 -11.96 -10.50
CA HIS A 411 4.77 -12.79 -10.64
C HIS A 411 4.86 -14.05 -9.78
N ASN A 412 5.94 -14.82 -9.91
CA ASN A 412 6.15 -16.02 -9.11
C ASN A 412 6.19 -15.75 -7.60
N PHE A 413 6.59 -14.54 -7.20
CA PHE A 413 6.51 -14.10 -5.81
C PHE A 413 5.07 -13.80 -5.39
N ALA A 414 4.31 -13.05 -6.20
CA ALA A 414 2.89 -12.76 -5.93
C ALA A 414 2.04 -14.04 -5.85
N GLU A 415 2.31 -15.05 -6.68
CA GLU A 415 1.64 -16.36 -6.62
C GLU A 415 1.83 -17.07 -5.26
N ARG A 416 2.88 -16.73 -4.50
CA ARG A 416 3.07 -17.31 -3.15
C ARG A 416 2.06 -16.78 -2.14
N PHE A 417 1.37 -15.68 -2.42
CA PHE A 417 0.42 -15.07 -1.48
C PHE A 417 -0.84 -15.93 -1.31
N THR A 418 -1.22 -16.65 -2.36
CA THR A 418 -2.39 -17.55 -2.37
C THR A 418 -2.02 -18.98 -1.96
N GLY A 419 -0.73 -19.26 -1.71
CA GLY A 419 -0.24 -20.55 -1.26
C GLY A 419 -0.56 -20.85 0.22
N SER A 420 -0.24 -22.06 0.65
CA SER A 420 -0.45 -22.49 2.05
C SER A 420 0.50 -21.82 3.05
N ASP A 421 1.66 -21.34 2.59
CA ASP A 421 2.63 -20.60 3.41
C ASP A 421 2.31 -19.10 3.44
N THR A 422 1.50 -18.70 4.42
CA THR A 422 1.09 -17.30 4.63
C THR A 422 2.23 -16.37 5.06
N SER A 423 3.44 -16.90 5.32
CA SER A 423 4.58 -16.09 5.76
C SER A 423 5.07 -15.15 4.65
N TRP A 424 4.93 -15.52 3.38
CA TRP A 424 5.34 -14.66 2.25
C TRP A 424 4.48 -13.42 2.16
N PHE A 425 3.16 -13.57 2.23
CA PHE A 425 2.25 -12.44 2.27
C PHE A 425 2.48 -11.60 3.52
N SER A 426 2.67 -12.22 4.69
CA SER A 426 2.95 -11.49 5.94
C SER A 426 4.24 -10.66 5.87
N ARG A 427 5.28 -11.17 5.21
CA ARG A 427 6.53 -10.41 4.95
C ARG A 427 6.30 -9.23 4.03
N TYR A 428 5.54 -9.42 2.94
CA TYR A 428 5.16 -8.36 2.01
C TYR A 428 4.31 -7.28 2.72
N TYR A 429 3.25 -7.68 3.42
CA TYR A 429 2.33 -6.76 4.11
C TYR A 429 3.05 -5.93 5.18
N ARG A 430 4.02 -6.53 5.88
CA ARG A 430 4.88 -5.78 6.81
C ARG A 430 5.72 -4.71 6.12
N ALA A 431 6.33 -5.04 5.00
CA ALA A 431 7.12 -4.09 4.21
C ALA A 431 6.21 -3.02 3.57
N ASN A 432 5.01 -3.41 3.14
CA ASN A 432 4.03 -2.52 2.55
C ASN A 432 3.80 -1.29 3.42
N ALA A 433 3.51 -1.47 4.71
CA ALA A 433 3.35 -0.39 5.69
C ALA A 433 4.67 0.15 6.27
N VAL A 434 5.82 -0.23 5.70
CA VAL A 434 7.16 0.16 6.18
C VAL A 434 7.31 -0.17 7.68
N ARG A 435 6.90 -1.38 8.05
CA ARG A 435 6.87 -1.90 9.43
C ARG A 435 5.96 -1.13 10.40
N HIS A 436 5.15 -0.19 9.93
CA HIS A 436 4.07 0.35 10.73
C HIS A 436 3.04 -0.77 10.99
N GLN A 437 2.63 -0.91 12.25
CA GLN A 437 1.65 -1.90 12.65
C GLN A 437 0.46 -1.16 13.22
N SER A 438 -0.65 -1.15 12.47
CA SER A 438 -1.94 -0.68 12.96
C SER A 438 -3.02 -1.71 12.62
N GLY A 439 -3.81 -2.06 13.63
CA GLY A 439 -4.98 -2.92 13.46
C GLY A 439 -4.71 -4.42 13.42
N SER A 440 -5.72 -5.14 12.93
CA SER A 440 -5.77 -6.60 12.84
C SER A 440 -4.90 -7.13 11.69
N PRO A 441 -4.42 -8.39 11.76
CA PRO A 441 -3.72 -9.02 10.64
C PRO A 441 -4.54 -8.97 9.35
N CYS A 442 -3.89 -8.65 8.23
CA CYS A 442 -4.50 -8.69 6.90
C CYS A 442 -4.65 -10.14 6.43
N LEU A 443 -5.88 -10.63 6.40
CA LEU A 443 -6.25 -12.00 6.03
C LEU A 443 -7.47 -12.00 5.10
N GLY A 444 -7.73 -13.12 4.42
CA GLY A 444 -8.92 -13.31 3.60
C GLY A 444 -9.04 -12.25 2.49
N LEU A 445 -10.13 -11.47 2.52
CA LEU A 445 -10.40 -10.42 1.53
C LEU A 445 -9.29 -9.37 1.46
N CYS A 446 -8.65 -9.03 2.59
CA CYS A 446 -7.55 -8.07 2.59
C CYS A 446 -6.37 -8.58 1.75
N MET A 447 -5.95 -9.82 2.01
CA MET A 447 -4.88 -10.48 1.25
C MET A 447 -5.24 -10.62 -0.24
N LEU A 448 -6.49 -11.00 -0.54
CA LEU A 448 -6.99 -11.11 -1.90
C LEU A 448 -6.95 -9.74 -2.63
N ASN A 449 -7.34 -8.66 -1.95
CA ASN A 449 -7.29 -7.31 -2.53
C ASN A 449 -5.86 -6.91 -2.91
N HIS A 450 -4.88 -7.21 -2.05
CA HIS A 450 -3.48 -7.00 -2.38
C HIS A 450 -3.03 -7.83 -3.58
N TYR A 451 -3.34 -9.13 -3.60
CA TYR A 451 -2.98 -10.02 -4.71
C TYR A 451 -3.60 -9.54 -6.04
N CYS A 452 -4.89 -9.23 -6.05
CA CYS A 452 -5.59 -8.75 -7.23
C CYS A 452 -5.04 -7.40 -7.69
N ALA A 453 -4.76 -6.46 -6.78
CA ALA A 453 -4.19 -5.15 -7.16
C ALA A 453 -2.80 -5.31 -7.80
N ILE A 454 -1.98 -6.23 -7.29
CA ILE A 454 -0.64 -6.51 -7.83
C ILE A 454 -0.68 -7.15 -9.22
N THR A 455 -1.62 -8.07 -9.44
CA THR A 455 -1.66 -8.94 -10.64
C THR A 455 -2.66 -8.49 -11.70
N ARG A 456 -3.61 -7.62 -11.38
CA ARG A 456 -4.69 -7.16 -12.28
C ARG A 456 -4.76 -5.64 -12.26
N LEU A 457 -4.10 -5.01 -13.24
CA LEU A 457 -4.12 -3.55 -13.37
C LEU A 457 -5.34 -3.08 -14.17
N ASP A 458 -5.87 -3.90 -15.08
CA ASP A 458 -7.14 -3.59 -15.71
C ASP A 458 -8.27 -3.70 -14.67
N TYR A 459 -9.15 -2.70 -14.62
CA TYR A 459 -10.16 -2.63 -13.58
C TYR A 459 -11.25 -3.69 -13.71
N ASP A 460 -11.55 -4.16 -14.92
CA ASP A 460 -12.48 -5.25 -15.13
C ASP A 460 -11.88 -6.57 -14.64
N GLU A 461 -10.62 -6.82 -14.98
CA GLU A 461 -9.86 -7.98 -14.49
C GLU A 461 -9.68 -7.98 -12.97
N PHE A 462 -9.41 -6.80 -12.38
CA PHE A 462 -9.28 -6.63 -10.93
C PHE A 462 -10.59 -6.98 -10.21
N ARG A 463 -11.73 -6.44 -10.69
CA ARG A 463 -13.05 -6.75 -10.14
C ARG A 463 -13.36 -8.25 -10.25
N GLN A 464 -13.08 -8.85 -11.41
CA GLN A 464 -13.28 -10.28 -11.64
C GLN A 464 -12.40 -11.15 -10.70
N CYS A 465 -11.17 -10.73 -10.42
CA CYS A 465 -10.27 -11.40 -9.49
C CYS A 465 -10.84 -11.43 -8.06
N LEU A 466 -11.37 -10.30 -7.58
CA LEU A 466 -12.03 -10.22 -6.28
C LEU A 466 -13.25 -11.14 -6.21
N GLU A 467 -14.11 -11.12 -7.23
CA GLU A 467 -15.35 -11.90 -7.26
C GLU A 467 -15.12 -13.42 -7.34
N THR A 468 -14.22 -13.85 -8.22
CA THR A 468 -13.95 -15.28 -8.49
C THR A 468 -13.38 -15.98 -7.26
N GLU A 469 -12.44 -15.32 -6.58
CA GLU A 469 -11.78 -15.88 -5.40
C GLU A 469 -12.61 -15.71 -4.12
N GLN A 470 -13.52 -14.73 -4.08
CA GLN A 470 -14.51 -14.65 -3.01
C GLN A 470 -15.47 -15.85 -3.08
N LEU A 471 -15.93 -16.23 -4.28
CA LEU A 471 -16.81 -17.41 -4.46
C LEU A 471 -16.10 -18.72 -4.08
N SER A 472 -14.80 -18.85 -4.37
CA SER A 472 -14.01 -20.02 -3.97
C SER A 472 -13.93 -20.14 -2.44
N LEU A 473 -13.68 -19.05 -1.71
CA LEU A 473 -13.66 -19.02 -0.24
C LEU A 473 -15.02 -19.37 0.40
N HIS A 474 -16.13 -18.88 -0.16
CA HIS A 474 -17.48 -19.17 0.37
C HIS A 474 -17.88 -20.63 0.16
N SER A 475 -17.52 -21.23 -0.97
CA SER A 475 -17.79 -22.65 -1.24
C SER A 475 -17.05 -23.58 -0.25
N HIS A 476 -15.79 -23.27 0.09
CA HIS A 476 -15.01 -24.03 1.07
C HIS A 476 -15.56 -23.89 2.49
N ALA A 477 -16.01 -22.69 2.88
CA ALA A 477 -16.66 -22.46 4.17
C ALA A 477 -17.98 -23.23 4.29
N ALA A 478 -18.79 -23.27 3.22
CA ALA A 478 -20.04 -24.03 3.18
C ALA A 478 -19.79 -25.54 3.29
N ILE A 479 -18.79 -26.08 2.59
CA ILE A 479 -18.40 -27.50 2.66
C ILE A 479 -17.88 -27.86 4.07
N ALA A 480 -17.07 -27.00 4.69
CA ALA A 480 -16.57 -27.20 6.05
C ALA A 480 -17.70 -27.17 7.10
N ALA A 481 -18.68 -26.28 6.94
CA ALA A 481 -19.86 -26.21 7.79
C ALA A 481 -20.74 -27.46 7.65
N LEU A 482 -20.96 -27.94 6.42
CA LEU A 482 -21.66 -29.20 6.14
C LEU A 482 -20.94 -30.40 6.78
N SER A 483 -19.61 -30.46 6.67
CA SER A 483 -18.80 -31.53 7.27
C SER A 483 -18.90 -31.54 8.81
N SER A 484 -18.81 -30.37 9.46
CA SER A 484 -19.00 -30.26 10.92
C SER A 484 -20.42 -30.63 11.35
N CYS A 485 -21.44 -30.25 10.56
CA CYS A 485 -22.82 -30.59 10.85
C CYS A 485 -23.06 -32.12 10.72
N CYS A 486 -22.49 -32.76 9.70
CA CYS A 486 -22.51 -34.22 9.57
C CYS A 486 -21.80 -34.92 10.74
N ALA A 487 -20.64 -34.41 11.19
CA ALA A 487 -19.92 -34.98 12.33
C ALA A 487 -20.71 -34.88 13.64
N LEU A 488 -21.36 -33.73 13.89
CA LEU A 488 -22.25 -33.53 15.04
C LEU A 488 -23.48 -34.44 14.97
N PHE A 489 -24.08 -34.60 13.79
CA PHE A 489 -25.20 -35.51 13.59
C PHE A 489 -24.81 -36.96 13.87
N SER A 490 -23.65 -37.42 13.35
CA SER A 490 -23.13 -38.76 13.63
C SER A 490 -22.86 -38.98 15.12
N LEU A 491 -22.34 -37.96 15.84
CA LEU A 491 -22.13 -38.03 17.29
C LEU A 491 -23.45 -38.12 18.05
N CYS A 492 -24.46 -37.32 17.68
CA CYS A 492 -25.80 -37.37 18.27
C CYS A 492 -26.47 -38.74 18.06
N VAL A 493 -26.35 -39.30 16.85
CA VAL A 493 -26.87 -40.64 16.54
C VAL A 493 -26.16 -41.70 17.39
N ALA A 494 -24.82 -41.67 17.48
CA ALA A 494 -24.06 -42.60 18.32
C ALA A 494 -24.46 -42.51 19.81
N LEU A 495 -24.60 -41.30 20.34
CA LEU A 495 -25.06 -41.08 21.72
C LEU A 495 -26.49 -41.57 21.94
N SER A 496 -27.38 -41.41 20.96
CA SER A 496 -28.75 -41.93 21.03
C SER A 496 -28.79 -43.46 21.07
N PHE A 497 -27.93 -44.15 20.33
CA PHE A 497 -27.81 -45.61 20.38
C PHE A 497 -27.26 -46.09 21.72
N VAL A 498 -26.28 -45.39 22.30
CA VAL A 498 -25.74 -45.70 23.63
C VAL A 498 -26.78 -45.49 24.72
N CYS A 499 -27.55 -44.40 24.67
CA CYS A 499 -28.68 -44.17 25.57
C CYS A 499 -29.76 -45.26 25.40
N CYS A 500 -30.14 -45.58 24.17
CA CYS A 500 -31.16 -46.60 23.91
C CYS A 500 -30.70 -47.98 24.44
N TRP A 501 -29.43 -48.32 24.26
CA TRP A 501 -28.82 -49.53 24.83
C TRP A 501 -28.84 -49.52 26.36
N HIS A 502 -28.53 -48.40 27.00
CA HIS A 502 -28.53 -48.31 28.47
C HIS A 502 -29.92 -48.29 29.11
N TYR A 503 -30.95 -47.77 28.43
CA TYR A 503 -32.30 -47.64 28.99
C TYR A 503 -33.26 -48.78 28.61
N THR A 504 -33.05 -49.46 27.48
CA THR A 504 -33.94 -50.58 27.06
C THR A 504 -33.48 -51.94 27.56
N LEU A 505 -32.17 -52.15 27.77
CA LEU A 505 -31.63 -53.41 28.27
C LEU A 505 -32.07 -53.76 29.71
N PRO A 506 -32.19 -52.80 30.65
CA PRO A 506 -32.73 -53.06 31.98
C PRO A 506 -34.24 -53.35 31.97
N TRP A 507 -35.02 -52.71 31.08
CA TRP A 507 -36.47 -52.91 30.99
C TRP A 507 -36.86 -54.28 30.43
N MET A 508 -36.09 -54.83 29.48
CA MET A 508 -36.33 -56.20 28.98
C MET A 508 -35.96 -57.26 30.02
N LEU A 509 -35.00 -57.00 30.91
CA LEU A 509 -34.64 -57.91 32.00
C LEU A 509 -35.62 -57.85 33.18
N HIS A 510 -36.35 -56.74 33.36
CA HIS A 510 -37.29 -56.57 34.48
C HIS A 510 -38.70 -57.13 34.23
N MET A 511 -39.10 -57.34 32.96
CA MET A 511 -40.40 -57.95 32.60
C MET A 511 -40.44 -59.49 32.79
N LEU A 512 -39.30 -60.12 33.14
CA LEU A 512 -39.21 -61.57 33.35
C LEU A 512 -39.27 -61.99 34.83
N ASP A 513 -39.36 -61.05 35.78
CA ASP A 513 -39.32 -61.37 37.21
C ASP A 513 -40.44 -60.65 37.98
N THR A 514 -41.37 -61.43 38.54
CA THR A 514 -42.40 -61.06 39.54
C THR A 514 -43.55 -60.16 39.05
N SER A 515 -44.84 -60.54 38.99
CA SER A 515 -45.67 -61.50 39.73
C SER A 515 -45.50 -61.45 41.25
N ALA A 516 -46.37 -60.66 41.93
CA ALA A 516 -46.95 -60.91 43.27
C ALA A 516 -47.39 -59.61 43.98
N THR A 517 -48.71 -59.44 44.20
CA THR A 517 -49.42 -59.02 45.44
C THR A 517 -48.94 -57.80 46.26
N THR A 518 -49.75 -56.89 46.85
CA THR A 518 -51.19 -56.49 46.82
C THR A 518 -51.35 -55.25 47.74
N THR A 519 -52.38 -54.42 47.48
CA THR A 519 -53.23 -53.61 48.42
C THR A 519 -52.57 -52.52 49.29
N THR A 520 -53.12 -51.34 49.62
CA THR A 520 -54.42 -50.61 49.53
C THR A 520 -54.08 -49.16 49.98
N THR A 521 -54.76 -48.05 49.69
CA THR A 521 -56.17 -47.74 49.94
C THR A 521 -56.55 -46.41 49.28
N THR A 522 -57.77 -46.36 48.81
CA THR A 522 -58.61 -45.33 48.19
C THR A 522 -58.96 -44.12 49.06
N THR A 523 -59.22 -42.97 48.43
CA THR A 523 -60.50 -42.22 48.55
C THR A 523 -60.73 -41.36 47.31
N ALA A 524 -61.90 -41.52 46.70
CA ALA A 524 -62.41 -40.76 45.56
C ALA A 524 -63.66 -39.99 45.99
N THR A 525 -63.90 -38.83 45.39
CA THR A 525 -65.24 -38.23 45.27
C THR A 525 -65.44 -37.68 43.87
N THR A 526 -66.37 -38.35 43.19
CA THR A 526 -67.24 -38.05 42.04
C THR A 526 -67.83 -36.62 42.03
N THR A 527 -68.33 -35.96 40.97
CA THR A 527 -68.61 -36.19 39.53
C THR A 527 -69.32 -34.92 39.02
N SER A 528 -69.06 -34.47 37.78
CA SER A 528 -70.12 -34.10 36.80
C SER A 528 -69.53 -33.64 35.46
N THR A 529 -69.87 -34.38 34.40
CA THR A 529 -69.87 -34.06 32.95
C THR A 529 -71.22 -33.39 32.58
N PRO A 530 -71.49 -32.85 31.36
CA PRO A 530 -71.00 -33.20 30.01
C PRO A 530 -70.63 -31.96 29.14
N THR A 531 -70.14 -32.01 27.90
CA THR A 531 -70.70 -32.61 26.67
C THR A 531 -69.69 -32.42 25.54
N ALA A 532 -69.63 -33.37 24.61
CA ALA A 532 -68.81 -33.34 23.41
C ALA A 532 -69.55 -32.70 22.21
N THR A 533 -68.81 -32.01 21.34
CA THR A 533 -69.13 -31.89 19.91
C THR A 533 -67.85 -31.84 19.09
N ALA A 534 -67.82 -32.68 18.06
CA ALA A 534 -66.75 -32.82 17.09
C ALA A 534 -67.01 -31.94 15.86
N THR A 535 -65.96 -31.44 15.23
CA THR A 535 -65.89 -31.21 13.77
C THR A 535 -64.44 -31.23 13.30
N ASN A 536 -64.13 -32.15 12.39
CA ASN A 536 -63.00 -32.13 11.47
C ASN A 536 -63.31 -31.16 10.32
N MET A 537 -62.32 -30.36 9.87
CA MET A 537 -61.96 -30.15 8.45
C MET A 537 -60.81 -29.13 8.32
N ASP A 538 -59.62 -29.65 8.01
CA ASP A 538 -58.78 -29.39 6.83
C ASP A 538 -58.33 -27.97 6.36
N TYR A 539 -57.02 -27.98 6.04
CA TYR A 539 -56.20 -27.21 5.07
C TYR A 539 -55.54 -25.85 5.41
N ASP A 540 -54.20 -25.90 5.36
CA ASP A 540 -53.16 -24.95 4.90
C ASP A 540 -53.28 -23.45 5.14
N GLY A 541 -52.17 -22.86 5.62
CA GLY A 541 -51.87 -21.46 5.36
C GLY A 541 -50.84 -20.81 6.28
N GLN A 542 -49.58 -20.78 5.80
CA GLN A 542 -48.62 -19.69 5.94
C GLN A 542 -48.01 -19.35 7.31
N CYS A 543 -46.67 -19.44 7.39
CA CYS A 543 -45.84 -18.87 8.44
C CYS A 543 -45.18 -17.57 7.95
N GLU A 544 -45.56 -16.45 8.56
CA GLU A 544 -44.89 -15.14 8.64
C GLU A 544 -45.35 -14.55 10.00
N VAL A 545 -44.61 -13.84 10.88
CA VAL A 545 -43.34 -13.09 10.86
C VAL A 545 -42.96 -12.76 12.33
N ALA A 546 -41.67 -12.91 12.68
CA ALA A 546 -40.81 -12.11 13.60
C ALA A 546 -41.22 -11.82 15.09
N PRO A 547 -40.39 -11.07 15.88
CA PRO A 547 -38.95 -11.16 16.17
C PRO A 547 -38.66 -11.22 17.69
N THR A 548 -37.45 -11.60 18.12
CA THR A 548 -36.96 -11.24 19.47
C THR A 548 -35.49 -10.78 19.42
N GLU A 549 -35.27 -9.60 19.98
CA GLU A 549 -33.99 -8.95 20.26
C GLU A 549 -33.64 -9.10 21.77
N PRO A 550 -32.45 -8.67 22.24
CA PRO A 550 -31.53 -9.53 23.00
C PRO A 550 -31.49 -9.20 24.49
N ASN A 551 -30.88 -10.09 25.29
CA ASN A 551 -30.50 -9.77 26.66
C ASN A 551 -29.10 -10.24 27.04
N ALA A 552 -28.51 -9.44 27.93
CA ALA A 552 -27.12 -9.32 28.28
C ALA A 552 -26.56 -10.44 29.19
N GLY A 553 -25.25 -10.39 29.37
CA GLY A 553 -24.39 -11.44 29.91
C GLY A 553 -24.56 -11.83 31.38
N PHE A 554 -23.94 -12.95 31.74
CA PHE A 554 -23.46 -13.23 33.10
C PHE A 554 -22.16 -14.04 33.06
N ILE A 555 -21.25 -13.63 33.94
CA ILE A 555 -19.95 -14.22 34.27
C ILE A 555 -20.16 -15.34 35.28
N THR A 556 -19.47 -16.48 35.13
CA THR A 556 -19.08 -17.34 36.27
C THR A 556 -17.77 -18.09 36.01
N ALA A 557 -16.94 -18.13 37.05
CA ALA A 557 -15.58 -18.63 37.11
C ALA A 557 -15.49 -20.17 37.26
N ILE A 558 -14.36 -20.75 36.86
CA ILE A 558 -13.96 -22.14 37.16
C ILE A 558 -12.61 -22.12 37.91
N PRO A 559 -12.45 -22.85 39.04
CA PRO A 559 -11.23 -22.83 39.83
C PRO A 559 -10.20 -23.90 39.45
N GLY A 560 -8.93 -23.48 39.43
CA GLY A 560 -7.80 -24.11 40.14
C GLY A 560 -7.32 -25.52 39.74
N LEU A 561 -6.14 -25.57 39.10
CA LEU A 561 -5.16 -26.63 39.37
C LEU A 561 -3.73 -26.07 39.24
N LEU A 562 -2.93 -26.34 40.28
CA LEU A 562 -1.66 -25.70 40.62
C LEU A 562 -0.51 -26.72 40.42
N LEU A 563 0.60 -26.21 39.86
CA LEU A 563 2.03 -26.58 40.01
C LEU A 563 2.70 -27.67 39.14
N PRO A 564 4.06 -27.61 38.95
CA PRO A 564 5.01 -26.51 39.19
C PRO A 564 5.97 -26.20 38.02
N ALA A 565 6.54 -24.98 38.06
CA ALA A 565 7.66 -24.53 37.23
C ALA A 565 9.03 -24.88 37.87
N PRO A 566 10.10 -25.08 37.08
CA PRO A 566 11.46 -25.12 37.61
C PRO A 566 12.11 -23.73 37.62
N ASN A 567 12.66 -23.39 38.79
CA ASN A 567 13.56 -22.27 39.02
C ASN A 567 14.92 -22.49 38.33
N MET A 568 15.44 -21.47 37.66
CA MET A 568 16.88 -21.31 37.50
C MET A 568 17.29 -19.84 37.64
N ARG A 569 17.93 -19.53 38.76
CA ARG A 569 18.67 -18.27 39.02
C ARG A 569 20.10 -18.40 38.52
N MET A 570 20.64 -17.29 38.03
CA MET A 570 22.05 -16.79 38.01
C MET A 570 22.30 -16.16 36.63
N GLY A 571 22.92 -14.99 36.47
CA GLY A 571 23.54 -14.08 37.41
C GLY A 571 24.03 -12.85 36.62
N VAL A 572 24.00 -11.69 37.28
CA VAL A 572 24.49 -10.41 36.77
C VAL A 572 26.01 -10.46 36.64
N ARG A 573 26.56 -10.15 35.47
CA ARG A 573 27.96 -9.70 35.31
C ARG A 573 28.07 -8.59 34.28
N SER A 574 28.46 -7.42 34.78
CA SER A 574 28.92 -6.27 34.02
C SER A 574 30.22 -6.58 33.26
N ARG A 575 30.33 -6.10 32.02
CA ARG A 575 31.63 -5.82 31.38
C ARG A 575 31.56 -4.49 30.62
N ARG A 576 32.08 -3.45 31.27
CA ARG A 576 32.71 -2.29 30.61
C ARG A 576 34.16 -2.65 30.30
N GLN A 577 34.66 -2.08 29.21
CA GLN A 577 36.06 -1.77 28.83
C GLN A 577 36.63 -2.47 27.59
N ARG A 578 37.27 -1.60 26.79
CA ARG A 578 38.18 -1.78 25.63
C ARG A 578 37.49 -1.89 24.27
N MET A 579 37.50 -0.79 23.51
CA MET A 579 38.58 -0.52 22.55
C MET A 579 38.60 0.97 22.15
N SER A 580 39.69 1.65 22.48
CA SER A 580 40.11 2.92 21.91
C SER A 580 41.61 2.79 21.67
N GLN A 581 42.03 2.73 20.41
CA GLN A 581 43.34 3.12 19.87
C GLN A 581 43.47 2.50 18.49
N LEU A 582 43.54 3.36 17.46
CA LEU A 582 44.50 3.27 16.37
C LEU A 582 44.34 4.53 15.50
N ALA A 583 45.14 5.53 15.85
CA ALA A 583 45.63 6.55 14.95
C ALA A 583 47.16 6.35 14.86
N ASN A 584 47.72 6.61 13.67
CA ASN A 584 49.12 6.48 13.23
C ASN A 584 49.45 5.20 12.44
N LEU A 585 49.12 5.19 11.15
CA LEU A 585 50.08 5.22 10.03
C LEU A 585 49.35 5.56 8.72
#